data_AF-A0A7C5MKG7-F1
#
_entry.id   AF-A0A7C5MKG7-F1
#
_cell.length_a   1.000
_cell.length_b   1.000
_cell.length_c   1.000
_cell.angle_alpha   90.00
_cell.angle_beta   90.00
_cell.angle_gamma   90.00
#
_symmetry.space_group_name_H-M   'P 1'
#
loop_
_entity.id
_entity.type
_entity.pdbx_description
1 polymer ?
#
loop_
_entity_poly.entity_id
_entity_poly.type
_entity_poly.pdbx_seq_one_letter_code
_entity_poly.pdbx_strand_id
1 'polypeptide(L)' 'DEKIIIYDKKSKSQSKPTVIKAWMGLYKLKGEPNLIQLSYDCGLGSKNSLGFGCWDVVEYVKK' A
#
# COMPACT_ATOMS: atom_id res chain seq x y z
N ASP A 1 -1.16 -10.63 5.48
CA ASP A 1 -2.59 -10.59 5.81
C ASP A 1 -3.33 -9.58 4.95
N GLU A 2 -4.52 -9.95 4.45
CA GLU A 2 -5.41 -9.05 3.72
C GLU A 2 -5.99 -8.01 4.69
N LYS A 3 -5.97 -6.74 4.28
CA LYS A 3 -6.58 -5.63 5.00
C LYS A 3 -7.64 -4.99 4.12
N ILE A 4 -8.88 -5.02 4.58
CA ILE A 4 -10.01 -4.40 3.90
C ILE A 4 -10.24 -3.01 4.51
N ILE A 5 -10.19 -1.97 3.70
CA ILE A 5 -10.44 -0.58 4.09
C ILE A 5 -11.66 -0.08 3.32
N ILE A 6 -12.66 0.42 4.05
CA ILE A 6 -13.85 1.01 3.46
C ILE A 6 -13.65 2.53 3.45
N TYR A 7 -13.57 3.10 2.25
CA TYR A 7 -13.47 4.54 2.03
C TYR A 7 -14.83 5.08 1.62
N ASP A 8 -15.51 5.73 2.57
CA ASP A 8 -16.81 6.38 2.33
C ASP A 8 -16.61 7.88 2.06
N LYS A 9 -16.54 8.24 0.78
CA LYS A 9 -16.55 9.65 0.38
C LYS A 9 -18.00 10.10 0.32
N LYS A 10 -18.41 11.01 1.22
CA LYS A 10 -19.73 11.66 1.16
C LYS A 10 -19.84 12.56 -0.08
N SER A 11 -20.01 11.96 -1.25
CA SER A 11 -20.37 12.66 -2.49
C SER A 11 -21.87 12.51 -2.72
N LYS A 12 -22.55 13.60 -3.06
CA LYS A 12 -24.01 13.63 -3.31
C LYS A 12 -24.49 12.64 -4.39
N SER A 13 -23.59 12.08 -5.22
CA SER A 13 -23.93 11.11 -6.28
C SER A 13 -23.51 9.66 -6.00
N GLN A 14 -22.84 9.37 -4.89
CA GLN A 14 -22.30 8.05 -4.63
C GLN A 14 -23.12 7.33 -3.55
N SER A 15 -23.91 6.35 -3.98
CA SER A 15 -24.83 5.62 -3.09
C SER A 15 -24.18 4.51 -2.26
N LYS A 16 -22.92 4.16 -2.55
CA LYS A 16 -22.19 3.07 -1.89
C LYS A 16 -20.74 3.46 -1.58
N PRO A 17 -20.20 3.05 -0.42
CA PRO A 17 -18.80 3.31 -0.08
C PRO A 17 -17.87 2.53 -1.00
N THR A 18 -16.67 3.07 -1.22
CA THR A 18 -15.63 2.38 -2.00
C THR A 18 -14.88 1.41 -1.10
N VAL A 19 -14.88 0.13 -1.44
CA VAL A 19 -14.10 -0.89 -0.72
C VAL A 19 -12.73 -1.04 -1.38
N ILE A 20 -11.66 -0.86 -0.61
CA ILE A 20 -10.27 -1.06 -1.02
C ILE A 20 -9.72 -2.27 -0.28
N LYS A 21 -9.28 -3.29 -1.03
CA LYS A 21 -8.56 -4.43 -0.49
C LYS A 21 -7.06 -4.20 -0.66
N ALA A 22 -6.30 -4.39 0.41
CA ALA A 22 -4.86 -4.22 0.45
C ALA A 22 -4.20 -5.40 1.16
N TRP A 23 -2.87 -5.49 1.10
CA TRP A 23 -2.10 -6.54 1.77
C TRP A 23 -1.02 -5.93 2.64
N MET A 24 -0.86 -6.50 3.83
CA MET A 24 0.21 -6.17 4.78
C MET A 24 1.04 -7.42 5.03
N GLY A 25 2.36 -7.29 5.07
CA GLY A 25 3.23 -8.43 5.32
C GLY A 25 4.69 -8.11 5.09
N LEU A 26 5.54 -9.09 5.37
CA LEU A 26 6.95 -9.04 5.04
C LEU A 26 7.16 -9.61 3.65
N TYR A 27 7.75 -8.82 2.77
CA TYR A 27 7.99 -9.17 1.38
C TYR A 27 9.47 -8.99 1.04
N LYS A 28 9.97 -9.83 0.14
CA LYS A 28 11.28 -9.64 -0.49
C LYS A 28 11.10 -8.88 -1.79
N LEU A 29 11.63 -7.66 -1.85
CA LEU A 29 11.59 -6.84 -3.06
C LEU A 29 12.85 -7.09 -3.92
N LYS A 30 12.67 -7.23 -5.24
CA LYS A 30 13.76 -7.38 -6.21
C LYS A 30 13.41 -6.59 -7.47
N GLY A 31 14.35 -5.80 -7.97
CA GLY A 31 14.18 -4.97 -9.17
C GLY A 31 15.33 -3.99 -9.33
N GLU A 32 15.19 -3.08 -10.29
CA GLU A 32 16.16 -2.01 -10.53
C GLU A 32 16.25 -1.08 -9.30
N PRO A 33 17.46 -0.70 -8.85
CA PRO A 33 17.65 0.14 -7.66
C PRO A 33 16.85 1.44 -7.70
N ASN A 34 16.81 2.11 -8.87
CA ASN A 34 16.10 3.37 -9.04
C ASN A 34 14.57 3.21 -8.88
N LEU A 35 14.01 2.07 -9.29
CA LEU A 35 12.59 1.78 -9.12
C LEU A 35 12.26 1.40 -7.68
N ILE A 36 13.17 0.70 -7.00
CA ILE A 36 13.03 0.41 -5.58
C ILE A 36 13.03 1.72 -4.79
N GLN A 37 13.98 2.62 -5.06
CA GLN A 37 14.04 3.94 -4.43
C GLN A 37 12.76 4.74 -4.68
N LEU A 38 12.30 4.82 -5.93
CA LEU A 38 11.04 5.49 -6.26
C LEU A 38 9.85 4.91 -5.47
N SER A 39 9.78 3.59 -5.34
CA SER A 39 8.72 2.93 -4.59
C SER A 39 8.83 3.13 -3.08
N TYR A 40 10.03 3.36 -2.56
CA TYR A 40 10.25 3.71 -1.16
C TYR A 40 9.76 5.14 -0.89
N ASP A 41 10.11 6.08 -1.76
CA ASP A 41 9.76 7.50 -1.61
C ASP A 41 8.25 7.75 -1.83
N CYS A 42 7.66 7.05 -2.81
CA CYS A 42 6.28 7.29 -3.21
C CYS A 42 5.29 6.24 -2.68
N GLY A 43 5.75 5.08 -2.21
CA GLY A 43 4.92 3.92 -1.90
C GLY A 43 4.73 2.95 -3.07
N LEU A 44 4.48 1.68 -2.76
CA LEU A 44 4.25 0.59 -3.70
C LEU A 44 2.79 0.55 -4.17
N GLY A 45 2.58 0.47 -5.48
CA GLY A 45 1.27 0.22 -6.08
C GLY A 45 0.46 1.49 -6.34
N SER A 46 -0.76 1.55 -5.80
CA SER A 46 -1.74 2.60 -6.11
C SER A 46 -2.33 3.23 -4.85
N LYS A 47 -2.96 4.40 -5.02
CA LYS A 47 -3.60 5.19 -3.95
C LYS A 47 -2.63 5.62 -2.84
N ASN A 48 -1.37 5.86 -3.20
CA ASN A 48 -0.33 6.24 -2.26
C ASN A 48 -0.66 7.53 -1.49
N SER A 49 -1.24 8.51 -2.18
CA SER A 49 -1.71 9.77 -1.56
C SER A 49 -2.89 9.59 -0.57
N LEU A 50 -3.53 8.42 -0.54
CA LEU A 50 -4.53 8.05 0.47
C LEU A 50 -3.92 7.24 1.63
N GLY A 51 -2.60 7.08 1.68
CA GLY A 51 -1.87 6.40 2.75
C GLY A 51 -1.63 4.90 2.51
N PHE A 52 -1.73 4.42 1.27
CA PHE A 52 -1.48 3.01 0.92
C PHE A 52 -0.07 2.79 0.37
N GLY A 53 0.44 1.57 0.47
CA GLY A 53 1.68 1.17 -0.19
C GLY A 53 2.97 1.65 0.50
N CYS A 54 2.88 2.39 1.61
CA CYS A 54 4.05 2.74 2.41
C CYS A 54 4.67 1.49 3.04
N TRP A 55 6.00 1.39 2.99
CA TRP A 55 6.76 0.24 3.46
C TRP A 55 8.13 0.70 3.97
N ASP A 56 8.78 -0.16 4.73
CA ASP A 56 10.10 0.10 5.30
C ASP A 56 10.99 -1.16 5.20
N VAL A 57 12.30 -0.95 5.25
CA VAL A 57 13.28 -2.04 5.27
C VAL A 57 13.33 -2.61 6.68
N VAL A 58 13.09 -3.90 6.79
CA VAL A 58 13.21 -4.62 8.07
C VAL A 58 14.47 -5.46 8.10
N GLU A 59 15.09 -5.59 9.27
CA GLU A 59 16.12 -6.59 9.47
C GLU A 59 15.51 -7.98 9.45
N TYR A 60 16.04 -8.85 8.61
CA TYR A 60 15.64 -10.24 8.58
C TYR A 60 16.27 -10.98 9.76
N VAL A 61 15.52 -11.13 10.85
CA VAL A 61 15.93 -12.02 11.95
C VAL A 61 15.53 -13.44 11.57
N LYS A 62 16.54 -14.25 11.22
CA LYS A 62 16.34 -15.69 11.00
C LYS A 62 15.99 -16.33 12.35
N LYS A 63 14.75 -16.81 12.48
CA LYS A 63 14.33 -17.64 13.60
C LYS A 63 14.99 -19.00 13.55
#